data_AF-A0A850ABN6-F1
#
_entry.id   AF-A0A850ABN6-F1
#
_cell.length_a   1.000
_cell.length_b   1.000
_cell.length_c   1.000
_cell.angle_alpha   90.00
_cell.angle_beta   90.00
_cell.angle_gamma   90.00
#
_symmetry.space_group_name_H-M   'P 1'
#
loop_
_entity.id
_entity.type
_entity.pdbx_description
1 polymer ?
#
loop_
_entity_poly.entity_id
_entity_poly.type
_entity_poly.pdbx_seq_one_letter_code
_entity_poly.pdbx_strand_id
1 'polypeptide(L)' 'MSAPDPTKKKRLFRRGLIVLIALLILEVLDYYTAQLLNGSVTILFVLALINAALIAYYYMHITTLFSEEGGH' A
#
# COMPACT_ATOMS: atom_id res chain seq x y z
N MET A 1 -26.79 15.51 -20.91
CA MET A 1 -25.49 14.82 -20.83
C MET A 1 -24.53 15.73 -20.06
N SER A 2 -24.39 15.58 -18.74
CA SER A 2 -23.53 16.45 -17.93
C SER A 2 -22.09 15.97 -18.02
N ALA A 3 -21.14 16.87 -18.32
CA ALA A 3 -19.73 16.54 -18.48
C ALA A 3 -19.15 15.95 -17.18
N PRO A 4 -18.24 14.95 -17.26
CA PRO A 4 -17.64 14.37 -16.07
C PRO A 4 -16.80 15.42 -15.32
N ASP A 5 -17.16 15.62 -14.05
CA ASP A 5 -16.61 16.62 -13.14
C ASP A 5 -15.09 16.35 -12.88
N PRO A 6 -14.17 17.25 -13.26
CA PRO A 6 -12.71 17.02 -13.21
C PRO A 6 -12.16 16.85 -11.78
N THR A 7 -12.96 17.21 -10.79
CA THR A 7 -12.59 17.30 -9.38
C THR A 7 -12.45 15.94 -8.70
N LYS A 8 -13.19 14.91 -9.18
CA LYS A 8 -13.17 13.57 -8.56
C LYS A 8 -11.88 12.78 -8.83
N LYS A 9 -11.25 12.97 -10.00
CA LYS A 9 -10.02 12.24 -10.39
C LYS A 9 -8.79 12.59 -9.52
N LYS A 10 -8.70 13.84 -9.04
CA LYS A 10 -7.57 14.29 -8.22
C LYS A 10 -7.50 13.63 -6.84
N ARG A 11 -8.62 13.15 -6.30
CA ARG A 11 -8.70 12.65 -4.93
C ARG A 11 -8.21 11.21 -4.78
N LEU A 12 -8.41 10.37 -5.80
CA LEU A 12 -7.89 9.00 -5.86
C LEU A 12 -6.35 8.97 -6.04
N PHE A 13 -5.82 9.83 -6.92
CA PHE A 13 -4.36 9.90 -7.14
C PHE A 13 -3.56 10.28 -5.89
N ARG A 14 -4.10 11.17 -5.04
CA ARG A 14 -3.43 11.58 -3.81
C ARG A 14 -3.28 10.44 -2.81
N ARG A 15 -4.28 9.56 -2.69
CA ARG A 15 -4.24 8.44 -1.76
C ARG A 15 -3.20 7.41 -2.18
N GLY A 16 -3.15 7.06 -3.48
CA GLY A 16 -2.12 6.17 -4.01
C GLY A 16 -0.70 6.73 -3.82
N LEU A 17 -0.49 8.04 -4.03
CA LEU A 17 0.82 8.67 -3.86
C LEU A 17 1.31 8.66 -2.40
N ILE A 18 0.42 8.92 -1.43
CA ILE A 18 0.77 8.91 0.00
C ILE A 18 1.19 7.50 0.43
N VAL A 19 0.46 6.47 -0.03
CA VAL A 19 0.79 5.08 0.29
C VAL A 19 2.09 4.67 -0.39
N LEU A 20 2.34 5.10 -1.63
CA LEU A 20 3.61 4.85 -2.34
C LEU A 20 4.80 5.36 -1.52
N ILE A 21 4.70 6.59 -1.03
CA ILE A 21 5.74 7.23 -0.23
C ILE A 21 5.91 6.50 1.11
N ALA A 22 4.81 6.10 1.76
CA ALA A 22 4.87 5.35 3.01
C ALA A 22 5.55 3.98 2.85
N LEU A 23 5.21 3.24 1.78
CA LEU A 23 5.86 1.97 1.44
C LEU A 23 7.34 2.15 1.11
N LEU A 24 7.68 3.17 0.33
CA LEU A 24 9.06 3.47 -0.02
C LEU A 24 9.91 3.79 1.23
N ILE A 25 9.36 4.53 2.19
CA ILE A 25 10.03 4.78 3.47
C ILE A 25 10.19 3.48 4.25
N LEU A 26 9.15 2.64 4.30
CA LEU A 26 9.18 1.37 5.01
C LEU A 26 10.23 0.40 4.41
N GLU A 27 10.38 0.39 3.09
CA GLU A 27 11.35 -0.42 2.37
C GLU A 27 12.80 0.07 2.59
N VAL A 28 13.02 1.39 2.63
CA VAL A 28 14.32 1.96 3.00
C VAL A 28 14.69 1.59 4.44
N LEU A 29 13.73 1.68 5.37
CA LEU A 29 13.95 1.27 6.75
C LEU A 29 14.26 -0.22 6.85
N ASP A 30 13.54 -1.06 6.10
CA ASP A 30 13.78 -2.51 6.03
C ASP A 30 15.23 -2.80 5.57
N TYR A 31 15.67 -2.17 4.48
CA TYR A 31 17.03 -2.31 3.96
C TYR A 31 18.10 -1.90 4.99
N TYR A 32 17.90 -0.78 5.69
CA TYR A 32 18.83 -0.34 6.73
C TYR A 32 18.83 -1.29 7.93
N THR A 33 17.67 -1.78 8.36
CA THR A 33 17.59 -2.77 9.44
C THR A 33 18.22 -4.09 9.06
N ALA A 34 18.08 -4.54 7.80
CA ALA A 34 18.74 -5.72 7.27
C ALA A 34 20.25 -5.65 7.44
N GLN A 35 20.81 -4.48 7.10
CA GLN A 35 22.24 -4.24 7.12
C GLN A 35 22.81 -4.07 8.53
N LEU A 36 22.02 -3.52 9.46
CA LEU A 36 22.40 -3.39 10.87
C LEU A 36 22.30 -4.70 11.66
N LEU A 37 21.39 -5.61 11.26
CA LEU A 37 21.08 -6.84 12.00
C LEU A 37 21.68 -8.11 11.37
N ASN A 38 22.71 -7.98 10.53
CA ASN A 38 23.39 -9.10 9.84
C ASN A 38 22.45 -10.03 9.05
N GLY A 39 21.47 -9.47 8.36
CA GLY A 39 20.64 -10.23 7.42
C GLY A 39 19.82 -11.35 8.05
N SER A 40 19.35 -11.17 9.29
CA SER A 40 18.45 -12.13 9.94
C SER A 40 17.21 -12.35 9.08
N VAL A 41 17.19 -13.49 8.38
CA VAL A 41 16.17 -13.88 7.39
C VAL A 41 14.76 -13.80 7.98
N THR A 42 14.60 -14.14 9.26
CA THR A 42 13.33 -14.06 9.97
C THR A 42 12.78 -12.64 10.05
N ILE A 43 13.63 -11.64 10.31
CA ILE A 43 13.21 -10.25 10.45
C ILE A 43 12.79 -9.69 9.08
N LEU A 44 13.57 -10.00 8.04
CA LEU A 44 13.27 -9.60 6.67
C LEU A 44 11.99 -10.25 6.15
N PHE A 45 11.73 -11.50 6.53
CA PHE A 45 10.50 -12.19 6.15
C PHE A 45 9.26 -11.56 6.79
N VAL A 46 9.34 -11.14 8.05
CA VAL A 46 8.26 -10.44 8.74
C VAL A 46 8.01 -9.06 8.11
N LEU A 47 9.07 -8.30 7.80
CA LEU A 47 8.95 -7.00 7.15
C LEU A 47 8.40 -7.12 5.72
N ALA A 48 8.79 -8.17 4.99
CA ALA A 48 8.21 -8.50 3.68
C ALA A 48 6.70 -8.82 3.76
N LEU A 49 6.26 -9.55 4.79
CA LEU A 49 4.83 -9.81 5.02
C LEU A 49 4.05 -8.52 5.33
N ILE A 50 4.62 -7.61 6.12
CA ILE A 50 4.00 -6.32 6.44
C ILE A 50 3.86 -5.47 5.16
N ASN A 51 4.90 -5.43 4.33
CA ASN A 51 4.86 -4.76 3.03
C ASN A 51 3.79 -5.35 2.10
N ALA A 52 3.75 -6.69 1.98
CA ALA A 52 2.74 -7.38 1.18
C ALA A 52 1.31 -7.07 1.66
N ALA A 53 1.07 -7.06 2.97
CA ALA A 53 -0.23 -6.73 3.55
C ALA A 53 -0.62 -5.25 3.31
N LEU A 54 0.33 -4.32 3.43
CA LEU A 54 0.10 -2.90 3.14
C LEU A 54 -0.25 -2.66 1.68
N ILE A 55 0.49 -3.29 0.74
CA ILE A 55 0.20 -3.21 -0.69
C ILE A 55 -1.19 -3.82 -0.98
N ALA A 56 -1.48 -4.98 -0.40
CA ALA A 56 -2.76 -5.68 -0.55
C ALA A 56 -3.95 -4.92 0.05
N TYR A 57 -3.74 -4.04 1.05
CA TYR A 57 -4.80 -3.24 1.66
C TYR A 57 -5.03 -1.90 0.95
N TYR A 58 -3.95 -1.25 0.51
CA TYR A 58 -4.01 0.12 -0.02
C TYR A 58 -3.98 0.22 -1.54
N TYR A 59 -3.33 -0.70 -2.25
CA TYR A 59 -3.24 -0.69 -3.72
C TYR A 59 -4.19 -1.67 -4.35
N MET A 60 -4.16 -2.90 -3.85
CA MET A 60 -5.20 -3.85 -4.14
C MET A 60 -6.37 -3.39 -3.29
N HIS A 61 -7.40 -2.84 -3.90
CA HIS A 61 -8.62 -2.52 -3.16
C HIS A 61 -9.35 -3.81 -2.74
N ILE A 62 -8.68 -4.76 -2.08
CA ILE A 62 -9.28 -5.97 -1.53
C ILE A 62 -10.36 -5.59 -0.54
N THR A 63 -10.20 -4.47 0.17
CA THR A 63 -11.26 -3.89 1.01
C THR A 63 -12.48 -3.43 0.23
N THR A 64 -12.39 -3.10 -1.06
CA THR A 64 -13.58 -2.82 -1.91
C THR A 64 -14.11 -4.06 -2.62
N LEU A 65 -13.30 -5.11 -2.73
CA LEU A 65 -13.75 -6.43 -3.19
C LEU A 65 -14.45 -7.21 -2.07
N PHE A 66 -14.08 -6.95 -0.81
CA PHE A 66 -14.71 -7.47 0.41
C PHE A 66 -15.67 -6.48 1.07
N SER A 67 -15.70 -5.21 0.67
CA SER A 67 -16.81 -4.31 1.01
C SER A 67 -18.01 -4.76 0.18
N GLU A 68 -19.01 -5.19 0.93
CA GLU A 68 -20.35 -5.62 0.58
C GLU A 68 -21.16 -4.57 -0.23
N GLU A 69 -20.65 -4.11 -1.37
CA GLU A 69 -21.40 -3.35 -2.40
C GLU A 69 -21.63 -4.18 -3.67
N GLY A 70 -21.29 -5.48 -3.62
CA GLY A 70 -21.59 -6.50 -4.63
C GLY A 70 -22.54 -7.61 -4.16
N GLY A 71 -23.15 -7.46 -2.97
CA GLY A 71 -24.26 -8.31 -2.54
C GLY A 71 -25.56 -7.78 -3.14
N HIS A 72 -26.17 -8.56 -4.03
CA HIS A 72 -27.52 -8.34 -4.53
C HIS A 72 -28.55 -8.20 -3.40
#